data_AF-A0A1G1DHI6-F1
#
_entry.id   AF-A0A1G1DHI6-F1
#
_cell.length_a   1.000
_cell.length_b   1.000
_cell.length_c   1.000
_cell.angle_alpha   90.00
_cell.angle_beta   90.00
_cell.angle_gamma   90.00
#
_symmetry.space_group_name_H-M   'P 1'
#
loop_
_entity.id
_entity.type
_entity.pdbx_description
1 polymer ?
#
loop_
_entity_poly.entity_id
_entity_poly.type
_entity_poly.pdbx_seq_one_letter_code
_entity_poly.pdbx_strand_id
1 'polypeptide(L)' 'MLEKTKGQKVFMKFDNQKYDERNNLLCYLYLKNKTFINAHIIKEGLVDVDGLTDYKYKDKFLNLQRH' A
#
# COMPACT_ATOMS: atom_id res chain seq x y z
N MET A 1 -0.69 -11.49 9.61
CA MET A 1 -0.37 -11.08 8.22
C MET A 1 0.94 -11.66 7.72
N LEU A 2 2.02 -11.70 8.53
CA LEU A 2 3.32 -12.26 8.11
C LEU A 2 3.20 -13.66 7.48
N GLU A 3 2.45 -14.57 8.09
CA GLU A 3 2.23 -15.93 7.53
C GLU A 3 1.56 -15.93 6.14
N LYS A 4 0.80 -14.88 5.80
CA LYS A 4 0.10 -14.77 4.50
C LYS A 4 0.96 -14.11 3.41
N THR A 5 2.05 -13.43 3.77
CA THR A 5 2.89 -12.67 2.81
C THR A 5 4.34 -13.15 2.75
N LYS A 6 4.84 -13.84 3.77
CA LYS A 6 6.23 -14.32 3.86
C LYS A 6 6.52 -15.35 2.76
N GLY A 7 7.57 -15.09 1.97
CA GLY A 7 7.99 -15.95 0.87
C GLY A 7 7.08 -15.95 -0.36
N GLN A 8 6.03 -15.11 -0.38
CA GLN A 8 5.13 -15.04 -1.52
C GLN A 8 5.64 -14.10 -2.60
N LYS A 9 5.52 -14.52 -3.86
CA LYS A 9 5.71 -13.62 -5.01
C LYS A 9 4.58 -12.61 -5.04
N VAL A 10 4.94 -11.33 -5.07
CA VAL A 10 4.01 -10.20 -5.16
C VAL A 10 4.11 -9.51 -6.51
N PHE A 11 3.03 -8.84 -6.90
CA PHE A 11 3.04 -7.89 -8.00
C PHE A 11 3.22 -6.48 -7.43
N MET A 12 4.14 -5.72 -8.03
CA MET A 12 4.36 -4.31 -7.71
C MET A 12 3.70 -3.44 -8.79
N LYS A 13 3.01 -2.41 -8.35
CA LYS A 13 2.49 -1.34 -9.20
C LYS A 13 3.02 -0.01 -8.68
N PHE A 14 3.44 0.84 -9.59
CA PHE A 14 3.99 2.15 -9.27
C PHE A 14 2.95 3.25 -9.51
N ASP A 15 3.13 4.37 -8.82
CA ASP A 15 2.46 5.62 -9.15
C ASP A 15 3.30 6.43 -10.15
N ASN A 16 2.88 7.67 -10.44
CA ASN A 16 3.67 8.62 -11.22
C ASN A 16 5.04 8.88 -10.59
N GLN A 17 5.06 9.08 -9.27
CA GLN A 17 6.29 9.17 -8.49
C GLN A 17 6.72 7.77 -8.04
N LYS A 18 7.91 7.35 -8.48
CA LYS A 18 8.46 6.01 -8.18
C LYS A 18 9.43 6.01 -7.00
N TYR A 19 10.10 7.13 -6.75
CA TYR A 19 11.06 7.27 -5.66
C TYR A 19 10.76 8.52 -4.85
N ASP A 20 10.97 8.46 -3.54
CA ASP A 20 10.95 9.63 -2.67
C ASP A 20 12.32 10.34 -2.64
N GLU A 21 12.41 11.44 -1.89
CA GLU A 21 13.64 12.24 -1.72
C GLU A 21 14.81 11.47 -1.09
N ARG A 22 14.51 10.35 -0.40
CA ARG A 22 15.49 9.46 0.23
C ARG A 22 15.83 8.26 -0.66
N ASN A 23 15.38 8.27 -1.92
CA ASN A 23 15.56 7.20 -2.89
C ASN A 23 14.87 5.88 -2.49
N ASN A 24 13.81 5.93 -1.67
CA ASN A 24 12.99 4.77 -1.38
C ASN A 24 12.03 4.49 -2.53
N LEU A 25 11.89 3.22 -2.91
CA LEU A 25 10.96 2.79 -3.94
C LEU A 25 9.52 2.79 -3.43
N LEU A 26 8.67 3.65 -3.99
CA LEU A 26 7.25 3.76 -3.64
C LEU A 26 6.42 2.79 -4.50
N CYS A 27 5.61 1.93 -3.87
CA CYS A 27 4.81 0.97 -4.62
C CYS A 27 3.52 0.50 -3.92
N TYR A 28 2.62 -0.03 -4.74
CA TYR A 28 1.42 -0.75 -4.35
C TYR A 28 1.63 -2.24 -4.55
N LEU A 29 1.37 -3.03 -3.51
CA LEU A 29 1.62 -4.47 -3.51
C LEU A 29 0.34 -5.27 -3.67
N TYR A 30 0.40 -6.29 -4.53
CA TYR A 30 -0.68 -7.24 -4.72
C TYR A 30 -0.19 -8.68 -4.57
N LEU A 31 -0.99 -9.53 -3.91
CA LEU A 31 -0.78 -10.97 -3.94
C LEU A 31 -1.26 -11.56 -5.27
N LYS A 32 -0.85 -12.80 -5.57
CA LYS A 32 -1.26 -13.52 -6.78
C LYS A 32 -2.77 -13.63 -6.96
N ASN A 33 -3.52 -13.75 -5.86
CA ASN A 33 -4.97 -13.76 -5.85
C ASN A 33 -5.61 -12.36 -5.98
N LYS A 34 -4.83 -11.34 -6.40
CA LYS A 34 -5.23 -9.94 -6.56
C LYS A 34 -5.60 -9.22 -5.26
N THR A 35 -5.28 -9.79 -4.09
CA THR A 35 -5.45 -9.08 -2.81
C THR A 35 -4.56 -7.84 -2.79
N PHE A 36 -5.17 -6.67 -2.57
CA PHE A 36 -4.43 -5.42 -2.44
C PHE A 36 -3.88 -5.29 -1.00
N ILE A 37 -2.59 -5.54 -0.84
CA ILE A 37 -1.94 -5.61 0.48
C ILE A 37 -2.03 -4.27 1.20
N ASN A 38 -1.72 -3.15 0.53
CA ASN A 38 -1.75 -1.81 1.15
C ASN A 38 -3.14 -1.49 1.71
N ALA A 39 -4.21 -1.79 0.97
CA ALA A 39 -5.57 -1.58 1.45
C ALA A 39 -5.92 -2.50 2.64
N HIS A 40 -5.37 -3.72 2.68
CA HIS A 40 -5.63 -4.66 3.77
C HIS A 40 -4.95 -4.21 5.07
N ILE A 41 -3.67 -3.82 5.05
CA ILE A 41 -2.98 -3.32 6.27
C ILE A 41 -3.66 -2.08 6.86
N ILE A 42 -4.17 -1.18 6.02
CA ILE A 42 -4.88 0.02 6.47
C ILE A 42 -6.19 -0.37 7.17
N LYS A 43 -6.98 -1.25 6.55
CA LYS A 43 -8.26 -1.73 7.14
C LYS A 43 -8.10 -2.47 8.45
N GLU A 44 -6.97 -3.14 8.66
CA GLU A 44 -6.68 -3.86 9.89
C GLU A 44 -6.09 -2.94 10.98
N GLY A 45 -5.97 -1.63 10.72
CA GLY A 45 -5.40 -0.66 11.67
C GLY A 45 -3.90 -0.87 11.94
N LEU A 46 -3.18 -1.53 11.03
CA LEU A 46 -1.76 -1.85 11.22
C LEU A 46 -0.83 -0.72 10.77
N VAL A 47 -1.35 0.26 10.01
CA VAL A 47 -0.61 1.41 9.50
C VAL A 47 -1.54 2.63 9.39
N ASP A 48 -0.94 3.81 9.51
CA ASP A 48 -1.60 5.08 9.20
C ASP A 48 -1.42 5.47 7.73
N VAL A 49 -2.38 6.21 7.20
CA VAL A 49 -2.36 6.75 5.84
C VAL A 49 -1.73 8.14 5.85
N ASP A 50 -0.80 8.36 4.92
CA ASP A 50 -0.22 9.68 4.68
C ASP A 50 -1.27 10.64 4.10
N GLY A 51 -1.63 11.66 4.88
CA GLY A 51 -2.56 12.71 4.48
C GLY A 51 -1.92 13.90 3.76
N LEU A 52 -0.59 13.99 3.74
CA LEU A 52 0.13 15.15 3.20
C LEU A 52 0.44 14.98 1.72
N THR A 53 0.99 13.82 1.35
CA THR A 53 1.42 13.56 -0.04
C THR A 53 0.22 13.36 -0.96
N ASP A 54 0.34 13.76 -2.23
CA ASP A 54 -0.67 13.46 -3.26
C ASP A 54 -0.28 12.20 -4.04
N TYR A 55 -1.17 11.22 -4.09
CA TYR A 55 -0.94 9.94 -4.76
C TYR A 55 -2.26 9.28 -5.14
N LYS A 56 -2.21 8.41 -6.15
CA LYS A 56 -3.39 7.88 -6.87
C LYS A 56 -4.48 7.29 -5.99
N TYR A 57 -4.11 6.65 -4.88
CA TYR A 57 -5.06 5.97 -3.98
C TYR A 57 -5.28 6.71 -2.65
N LYS A 58 -4.89 7.99 -2.52
CA LYS A 58 -5.00 8.77 -1.29
C LYS A 58 -6.40 8.77 -0.70
N ASP A 59 -7.39 9.25 -1.45
CA ASP A 59 -8.77 9.32 -0.97
C ASP A 59 -9.33 7.94 -0.60
N LYS A 60 -8.99 6.92 -1.39
CA LYS A 60 -9.36 5.54 -1.09
C LYS A 60 -8.78 5.11 0.26
N PHE A 61 -7.50 5.35 0.50
CA PHE A 61 -6.83 4.94 1.74
C PHE A 61 -7.34 5.72 2.94
N LEU A 62 -7.54 7.03 2.83
CA LEU A 62 -8.13 7.85 3.90
C LEU A 62 -9.54 7.36 4.27
N ASN A 63 -10.35 6.97 3.30
CA ASN A 63 -11.67 6.39 3.57
C ASN A 63 -11.57 5.01 4.25
N LEU A 64 -10.55 4.20 3.93
CA LEU A 64 -10.35 2.90 4.56
C LEU A 64 -9.89 2.99 6.02
N GLN A 65 -9.15 4.04 6.39
CA GLN A 65 -8.66 4.23 7.77
C GLN A 65 -9.75 4.72 8.73
N ARG A 66 -10.81 5.35 8.23
CA ARG A 66 -11.90 5.91 9.05
C ARG A 66 -12.91 4.86 9.55
N HIS A 67 -12.73 3.60 9.19
CA HIS A 67 -13.59 2.46 9.54
C HIS A 67 -12.87 1.52 10.51
#